data_AF-A0A3N5YVA4-F1
#
_entry.id   AF-A0A3N5YVA4-F1
#
_cell.length_a   1.000
_cell.length_b   1.000
_cell.length_c   1.000
_cell.angle_alpha   90.00
_cell.angle_beta   90.00
_cell.angle_gamma   90.00
#
_symmetry.space_group_name_H-M   'P 1'
#
loop_
_entity.id
_entity.type
_entity.pdbx_description
1 polymer ?
#
loop_
_entity_poly.entity_id
_entity_poly.type
_entity_poly.pdbx_seq_one_letter_code
_entity_poly.pdbx_strand_id
1 'polypeptide(L)'
;MAPFPPASTDSLRLGVPGFVYADLRDPDRLRDLHDVFLKEVMAEEPGLANRWEACRAEPHHVTAVERSTLLVEMAARVSAFVARLFGVERELDAVRTATLAQDPIFRFKVDFVRRRVLPMRKGGERGRETGDLLSPPDELELAVEACRLLDRELELARGGTDPERALLAGEMEALKLRVAALMDHPACHGWVSFRFPRPLDPYRLVETAHPDPALPELLHAPDGHHRRRDGFTLTDPRMRGREVLSEAHYCVICHERDKDSCSKGI
;
A
#
# COMPACT_ATOMS: atom_id res chain seq x y z
N MET A 1 26.70 12.91 25.70
CA MET A 1 25.65 13.16 24.70
C MET A 1 25.91 14.56 24.16
N ALA A 2 26.46 14.68 22.94
CA ALA A 2 26.70 16.00 22.36
C ALA A 2 25.35 16.71 22.16
N PRO A 3 25.22 18.01 22.50
CA PRO A 3 23.99 18.75 22.25
C PRO A 3 23.69 18.71 20.75
N PHE A 4 22.40 18.53 20.41
CA PHE A 4 21.96 18.69 19.03
C PHE A 4 22.44 20.05 18.53
N PRO A 5 23.03 20.13 17.31
CA PRO A 5 23.41 21.41 16.75
C PRO A 5 22.17 22.32 16.72
N PRO A 6 22.31 23.63 17.04
CA PRO A 6 21.19 24.55 16.97
C PRO A 6 20.58 24.48 15.57
N ALA A 7 19.25 24.44 15.49
CA ALA A 7 18.54 24.45 14.22
C ALA A 7 19.05 25.63 13.38
N SER A 8 19.55 25.33 12.18
CA SER A 8 19.95 26.35 11.23
C SER A 8 18.78 27.32 11.04
N THR A 9 19.02 28.60 11.26
CA THR A 9 18.05 29.69 11.06
C THR A 9 17.84 30.01 9.57
N ASP A 10 18.07 29.04 8.68
CA ASP A 10 17.52 29.12 7.34
C ASP A 10 16.00 28.95 7.48
N SER A 11 15.30 30.08 7.55
CA SER A 11 13.85 30.11 7.53
C SER A 11 13.39 29.31 6.32
N LEU A 12 12.73 28.17 6.55
CA LEU A 12 12.17 27.32 5.51
C LEU A 12 11.43 28.20 4.50
N ARG A 13 11.96 28.29 3.28
CA ARG A 13 11.36 29.09 2.21
C ARG A 13 10.23 28.29 1.61
N LEU A 14 9.03 28.87 1.59
CA LEU A 14 7.88 28.24 0.97
C LEU A 14 7.89 28.49 -0.54
N GLY A 15 7.44 27.50 -1.32
CA GLY A 15 7.36 27.58 -2.79
C GLY A 15 6.14 28.33 -3.31
N VAL A 16 5.28 28.86 -2.43
CA VAL A 16 4.16 29.73 -2.79
C VAL A 16 4.55 31.19 -2.51
N PRO A 17 4.56 32.07 -3.53
CA PRO A 17 4.93 33.47 -3.34
C PRO A 17 4.06 34.18 -2.30
N GLY A 18 4.66 35.05 -1.48
CA GLY A 18 3.95 35.86 -0.50
C GLY A 18 3.62 35.14 0.82
N PHE A 19 4.14 33.92 1.03
CA PHE A 19 4.00 33.19 2.29
C PHE A 19 5.36 32.83 2.90
N VAL A 20 5.43 32.89 4.23
CA VAL A 20 6.60 32.45 5.01
C VAL A 20 6.20 31.33 5.99
N TYR A 21 7.17 30.57 6.48
CA TYR A 21 6.89 29.45 7.39
C TYR A 21 6.07 29.84 8.64
N ALA A 22 6.25 31.08 9.15
CA ALA A 22 5.48 31.57 10.29
C ALA A 22 3.97 31.72 9.98
N ASP A 23 3.61 32.01 8.74
CA ASP A 23 2.21 32.15 8.29
C ASP A 23 1.42 30.84 8.45
N LEU A 24 2.09 29.68 8.43
CA LEU A 24 1.43 28.37 8.61
C LEU A 24 0.89 28.15 10.02
N ARG A 25 1.19 29.05 10.96
CA ARG A 25 0.69 29.03 12.34
C ARG A 25 -0.40 30.08 12.59
N ASP A 26 -0.70 30.90 11.59
CA ASP A 26 -1.72 31.96 11.66
C ASP A 26 -2.97 31.51 10.88
N PRO A 27 -4.14 31.38 11.55
CA PRO A 27 -5.39 30.97 10.89
C PRO A 27 -5.83 31.86 9.72
N ASP A 28 -5.60 33.17 9.78
CA ASP A 28 -6.01 34.09 8.71
C ASP A 28 -5.11 33.92 7.49
N ARG A 29 -3.81 33.74 7.73
CA ARG A 29 -2.84 33.46 6.66
C ARG A 29 -3.04 32.06 6.06
N LEU A 30 -3.46 31.08 6.85
CA LEU A 30 -3.86 29.77 6.33
C LEU A 30 -5.10 29.87 5.44
N ARG A 31 -6.04 30.77 5.73
CA ARG A 31 -7.18 31.05 4.85
C ARG A 31 -6.72 31.67 3.54
N ASP A 32 -5.84 32.67 3.57
CA ASP A 32 -5.26 33.26 2.36
C ASP A 32 -4.58 32.19 1.49
N LEU A 33 -3.83 31.28 2.11
CA LEU A 33 -3.15 30.18 1.43
C LEU A 33 -4.15 29.20 0.80
N HIS A 34 -5.22 28.87 1.53
CA HIS A 34 -6.30 28.04 1.03
C HIS A 34 -7.01 28.68 -0.18
N ASP A 35 -7.21 30.01 -0.17
CA ASP A 35 -7.81 30.72 -1.29
C ASP A 35 -6.91 30.71 -2.53
N VAL A 36 -5.59 30.79 -2.36
CA VAL A 36 -4.61 30.59 -3.45
C VAL A 36 -4.74 29.18 -4.02
N PHE A 37 -4.79 28.16 -3.15
CA PHE A 37 -4.98 26.77 -3.57
C PHE A 37 -6.28 26.59 -4.38
N LEU A 38 -7.42 27.10 -3.91
CA LEU A 38 -8.68 26.97 -4.62
C LEU A 38 -8.69 27.68 -5.97
N LYS A 39 -8.03 28.84 -6.10
CA LYS A 39 -7.88 29.54 -7.38
C LYS A 39 -7.11 28.69 -8.39
N GLU A 40 -6.05 28.01 -7.96
CA GLU A 40 -5.30 27.10 -8.83
C GLU A 40 -6.12 25.88 -9.26
N VAL A 41 -6.86 25.28 -8.33
CA VAL A 41 -7.76 24.15 -8.65
C VAL A 41 -8.83 24.59 -9.65
N MET A 42 -9.41 25.79 -9.48
CA MET A 42 -10.36 26.35 -10.42
C MET A 42 -9.75 26.61 -11.81
N ALA A 43 -8.47 27.04 -11.87
CA ALA A 43 -7.79 27.29 -13.13
C ALA A 43 -7.45 26.00 -13.90
N GLU A 44 -7.06 24.93 -13.20
CA GLU A 44 -6.65 23.67 -13.82
C GLU A 44 -7.81 22.68 -14.03
N GLU A 45 -8.72 22.57 -13.05
CA GLU A 45 -9.82 21.60 -13.04
C GLU A 45 -11.13 22.26 -12.59
N PRO A 46 -11.75 23.13 -13.44
CA PRO A 46 -12.95 23.87 -13.08
C PRO A 46 -14.12 22.98 -12.64
N GLY A 47 -14.28 21.80 -13.26
CA GLY A 47 -15.32 20.84 -12.92
C GLY A 47 -15.16 20.26 -11.51
N LEU A 48 -13.93 20.04 -11.06
CA LEU A 48 -13.65 19.60 -9.69
C LEU A 48 -13.91 20.74 -8.69
N ALA A 49 -13.45 21.96 -9.00
CA ALA A 49 -13.65 23.12 -8.14
C ALA A 49 -15.14 23.43 -7.91
N ASN A 50 -15.94 23.42 -8.98
CA ASN A 50 -17.39 23.66 -8.87
C ASN A 50 -18.10 22.60 -8.02
N ARG A 51 -17.76 21.31 -8.20
CA ARG A 51 -18.31 20.24 -7.36
C ARG A 51 -17.87 20.37 -5.90
N TRP A 52 -16.63 20.78 -5.66
CA TRP A 52 -16.10 21.04 -4.32
C TRP A 52 -16.86 22.16 -3.61
N GLU A 53 -17.09 23.28 -4.30
CA GLU A 53 -17.86 24.41 -3.76
C GLU A 53 -19.32 24.04 -3.48
N ALA A 54 -19.98 23.36 -4.42
CA ALA A 54 -21.35 22.88 -4.25
C ALA A 54 -21.47 21.94 -3.03
N CYS A 55 -20.52 21.00 -2.88
CA CYS A 55 -20.47 20.10 -1.73
C CYS A 55 -20.25 20.86 -0.41
N ARG A 56 -19.47 21.94 -0.40
CA ARG A 56 -19.24 22.76 0.81
C ARG A 56 -20.44 23.61 1.18
N ALA A 57 -21.16 24.13 0.18
CA ALA A 57 -22.35 24.94 0.38
C ALA A 57 -23.53 24.08 0.89
N GLU A 58 -23.71 22.89 0.30
CA GLU A 58 -24.82 21.99 0.62
C GLU A 58 -24.33 20.55 0.89
N PRO A 59 -23.64 20.29 2.04
CA PRO A 59 -23.04 18.98 2.32
C PRO A 59 -24.04 17.82 2.39
N HIS A 60 -25.32 18.11 2.64
CA HIS A 60 -26.38 17.12 2.77
C HIS A 60 -26.95 16.66 1.41
N HIS A 61 -26.66 17.36 0.32
CA HIS A 61 -27.15 17.03 -1.02
C HIS A 61 -26.23 16.09 -1.80
N VAL A 62 -25.06 15.78 -1.24
CA VAL A 62 -24.07 14.88 -1.84
C VAL A 62 -24.13 13.53 -1.15
N THR A 63 -24.22 12.44 -1.92
CA THR A 63 -24.20 11.08 -1.37
C THR A 63 -22.85 10.76 -0.74
N ALA A 64 -22.79 9.76 0.13
CA ALA A 64 -21.54 9.34 0.76
C ALA A 64 -20.48 8.88 -0.26
N VAL A 65 -20.91 8.24 -1.35
CA VAL A 65 -20.03 7.81 -2.44
C VAL A 65 -19.47 9.02 -3.19
N GLU A 66 -20.32 9.95 -3.62
CA GLU A 66 -19.90 11.16 -4.33
C GLU A 66 -18.94 11.99 -3.49
N ARG A 67 -19.23 12.13 -2.19
CA ARG A 67 -18.34 12.85 -1.26
C ARG A 67 -16.98 12.16 -1.15
N SER A 68 -16.95 10.84 -1.07
CA SER A 68 -15.69 10.07 -0.98
C SER A 68 -14.87 10.21 -2.26
N THR A 69 -15.49 10.07 -3.43
CA THR A 69 -14.84 10.29 -4.73
C THR A 69 -14.28 11.71 -4.84
N LEU A 70 -15.08 12.71 -4.46
CA LEU A 70 -14.67 14.12 -4.48
C LEU A 70 -13.46 14.38 -3.55
N LEU A 71 -13.42 13.77 -2.36
CA LEU A 71 -12.29 13.88 -1.44
C LEU A 71 -11.03 13.23 -2.02
N VAL A 72 -11.13 12.07 -2.66
CA VAL A 72 -9.99 11.39 -3.28
C VAL A 72 -9.42 12.22 -4.43
N GLU A 73 -10.28 12.76 -5.30
CA GLU A 73 -9.86 13.64 -6.40
C GLU A 73 -9.20 14.92 -5.88
N MET A 74 -9.78 15.57 -4.87
CA MET A 74 -9.20 16.77 -4.26
C MET A 74 -7.87 16.47 -3.55
N ALA A 75 -7.73 15.31 -2.90
CA ALA A 75 -6.50 14.93 -2.20
C ALA A 75 -5.28 14.87 -3.13
N ALA A 76 -5.46 14.44 -4.38
CA ALA A 76 -4.38 14.46 -5.38
C ALA A 76 -3.88 15.89 -5.64
N ARG A 77 -4.80 16.86 -5.71
CA ARG A 77 -4.49 18.29 -5.90
C ARG A 77 -3.82 18.89 -4.68
N VAL A 78 -4.30 18.55 -3.48
CA VAL A 78 -3.68 18.96 -2.20
C VAL A 78 -2.25 18.42 -2.10
N SER A 79 -2.03 17.15 -2.46
CA SER A 79 -0.69 16.53 -2.41
C SER A 79 0.32 17.29 -3.29
N ALA A 80 -0.05 17.61 -4.53
CA ALA A 80 0.79 18.39 -5.43
C ALA A 80 1.05 19.81 -4.91
N PHE A 81 0.02 20.47 -4.38
CA PHE A 81 0.15 21.81 -3.79
C PHE A 81 1.09 21.82 -2.58
N VAL A 82 0.95 20.86 -1.66
CA VAL A 82 1.80 20.74 -0.47
C VAL A 82 3.25 20.43 -0.86
N ALA A 83 3.48 19.57 -1.86
CA ALA A 83 4.82 19.29 -2.35
C ALA A 83 5.51 20.57 -2.84
N ARG A 84 4.80 21.38 -3.64
CA ARG A 84 5.30 22.69 -4.10
C ARG A 84 5.45 23.70 -2.97
N LEU A 85 4.52 23.73 -2.02
CA LEU A 85 4.59 24.62 -0.86
C LEU A 85 5.90 24.45 -0.08
N PHE A 86 6.40 23.22 0.03
CA PHE A 86 7.64 22.91 0.73
C PHE A 86 8.86 22.72 -0.18
N GLY A 87 8.71 22.82 -1.50
CA GLY A 87 9.79 22.62 -2.47
C GLY A 87 10.34 21.19 -2.49
N VAL A 88 9.47 20.19 -2.32
CA VAL A 88 9.81 18.76 -2.22
C VAL A 88 9.25 17.93 -3.37
N GLU A 89 8.98 18.54 -4.53
CA GLU A 89 8.41 17.87 -5.70
C GLU A 89 9.32 16.75 -6.21
N ARG A 90 10.64 16.98 -6.20
CA ARG A 90 11.64 15.99 -6.62
C ARG A 90 11.65 14.77 -5.69
N GLU A 91 11.58 14.99 -4.38
CA GLU A 91 11.52 13.95 -3.36
C GLU A 91 10.21 13.17 -3.46
N LEU A 92 9.09 13.87 -3.68
CA LEU A 92 7.79 13.25 -3.93
C LEU A 92 7.82 12.36 -5.18
N ASP A 93 8.38 12.86 -6.29
CA ASP A 93 8.53 12.08 -7.52
C ASP A 93 9.41 10.85 -7.31
N ALA A 94 10.51 10.98 -6.56
CA ALA A 94 11.36 9.83 -6.23
C ALA A 94 10.60 8.75 -5.43
N VAL A 95 9.81 9.14 -4.43
CA VAL A 95 8.96 8.22 -3.66
C VAL A 95 7.89 7.58 -4.54
N ARG A 96 7.27 8.38 -5.43
CA ARG A 96 6.27 7.91 -6.38
C ARG A 96 6.86 6.88 -7.35
N THR A 97 7.99 7.17 -7.97
CA THR A 97 8.69 6.24 -8.88
C THR A 97 9.08 4.96 -8.16
N ALA A 98 9.65 5.04 -6.96
CA ALA A 98 10.02 3.88 -6.17
C ALA A 98 8.80 3.02 -5.78
N THR A 99 7.66 3.65 -5.51
CA THR A 99 6.39 2.98 -5.22
C THR A 99 5.86 2.24 -6.44
N LEU A 100 5.72 2.93 -7.57
CA LEU A 100 5.19 2.36 -8.82
C LEU A 100 6.08 1.24 -9.37
N ALA A 101 7.39 1.32 -9.14
CA ALA A 101 8.31 0.25 -9.52
C ALA A 101 8.01 -1.10 -8.82
N GLN A 102 7.25 -1.10 -7.71
CA GLN A 102 6.82 -2.32 -7.02
C GLN A 102 5.46 -2.85 -7.50
N ASP A 103 4.71 -2.11 -8.33
CA ASP A 103 3.37 -2.51 -8.82
C ASP A 103 3.30 -3.94 -9.40
N PRO A 104 4.32 -4.42 -10.16
CA PRO A 104 4.32 -5.80 -10.65
C PRO A 104 4.15 -6.84 -9.54
N ILE A 105 4.70 -6.62 -8.34
CA ILE A 105 4.58 -7.54 -7.20
C ILE A 105 3.13 -7.68 -6.75
N PHE A 106 2.39 -6.58 -6.68
CA PHE A 106 1.01 -6.59 -6.20
C PHE A 106 0.05 -7.12 -7.27
N ARG A 107 0.32 -6.81 -8.55
CA ARG A 107 -0.37 -7.44 -9.67
C ARG A 107 -0.13 -8.95 -9.69
N PHE A 108 1.12 -9.40 -9.53
CA PHE A 108 1.48 -10.80 -9.40
C PHE A 108 0.77 -11.49 -8.22
N LYS A 109 0.77 -10.87 -7.03
CA LYS A 109 0.07 -11.35 -5.83
C LYS A 109 -1.42 -11.59 -6.09
N VAL A 110 -2.08 -10.65 -6.76
CA VAL A 110 -3.53 -10.66 -6.98
C VAL A 110 -3.94 -11.54 -8.15
N ASP A 111 -3.34 -11.34 -9.32
CA ASP A 111 -3.79 -11.94 -10.58
C ASP A 111 -3.19 -13.32 -10.82
N PHE A 112 -2.02 -13.60 -10.24
CA PHE A 112 -1.33 -14.87 -10.43
C PHE A 112 -1.37 -15.73 -9.16
N VAL A 113 -0.80 -15.26 -8.05
CA VAL A 113 -0.71 -16.07 -6.82
C VAL A 113 -2.11 -16.39 -6.28
N ARG A 114 -2.92 -15.37 -6.00
CA ARG A 114 -4.25 -15.54 -5.40
C ARG A 114 -5.24 -16.25 -6.33
N ARG A 115 -5.26 -15.90 -7.62
CA ARG A 115 -6.25 -16.41 -8.58
C ARG A 115 -5.87 -17.73 -9.25
N ARG A 116 -4.58 -18.09 -9.32
CA ARG A 116 -4.11 -19.28 -10.05
C ARG A 116 -3.37 -20.28 -9.16
N VAL A 117 -2.39 -19.82 -8.39
CA VAL A 117 -1.54 -20.71 -7.59
C VAL A 117 -2.25 -21.23 -6.34
N LEU A 118 -2.90 -20.36 -5.56
CA LEU A 118 -3.61 -20.80 -4.35
C LEU A 118 -4.74 -21.81 -4.63
N PRO A 119 -5.60 -21.63 -5.67
CA PRO A 119 -6.60 -22.63 -6.02
C PRO A 119 -6.00 -23.98 -6.42
N MET A 120 -4.94 -23.97 -7.23
CA MET A 120 -4.21 -25.18 -7.63
C MET A 120 -3.69 -25.96 -6.41
N ARG A 121 -3.05 -25.27 -5.46
CA ARG A 121 -2.56 -25.90 -4.21
C ARG A 121 -3.68 -26.47 -3.35
N LYS A 122 -4.83 -25.80 -3.27
CA LYS A 122 -6.02 -26.32 -2.57
C LYS A 122 -6.56 -27.60 -3.22
N GLY A 123 -6.33 -27.79 -4.53
CA GLY A 123 -6.64 -29.01 -5.27
C GLY A 123 -5.69 -30.19 -5.03
N GLY A 124 -4.66 -30.02 -4.20
CA GLY A 124 -3.70 -31.09 -3.86
C GLY A 124 -2.48 -31.18 -4.77
N GLU A 125 -2.38 -30.34 -5.80
CA GLU A 125 -1.20 -30.23 -6.64
C GLU A 125 -0.05 -29.52 -5.89
N ARG A 126 1.13 -30.12 -5.92
CA ARG A 126 2.34 -29.58 -5.32
C ARG A 126 3.25 -29.00 -6.39
N GLY A 127 4.04 -28.00 -6.02
CA GLY A 127 5.03 -27.41 -6.92
C GLY A 127 6.04 -28.45 -7.41
N ARG A 128 6.72 -28.15 -8.52
CA ARG A 128 7.89 -28.95 -8.93
C ARG A 128 8.99 -28.73 -7.90
N GLU A 129 9.70 -29.78 -7.51
CA GLU A 129 10.89 -29.61 -6.67
C GLU A 129 11.79 -28.55 -7.31
N THR A 130 11.99 -27.43 -6.60
CA THR A 130 12.95 -26.37 -6.92
C THR A 130 14.35 -26.88 -6.60
N GLY A 131 14.64 -28.11 -7.05
CA GLY A 131 15.85 -28.86 -6.73
C GLY A 131 17.06 -27.95 -6.82
N ASP A 132 17.78 -27.85 -5.71
CA ASP A 132 19.05 -27.14 -5.61
C ASP A 132 19.08 -25.75 -6.28
N LEU A 133 17.98 -24.99 -6.18
CA LEU A 133 18.04 -23.53 -6.40
C LEU A 133 18.92 -22.95 -5.30
N LEU A 134 20.24 -23.01 -5.51
CA LEU A 134 21.28 -22.45 -4.65
C LEU A 134 20.99 -20.97 -4.32
N SER A 135 20.18 -20.29 -5.14
CA SER A 135 19.53 -19.03 -4.84
C SER A 135 18.15 -18.94 -5.51
N PRO A 136 17.05 -18.67 -4.79
CA PRO A 136 15.79 -18.28 -5.42
C PRO A 136 15.95 -16.95 -6.20
N PRO A 137 15.06 -16.64 -7.16
CA PRO A 137 15.07 -15.36 -7.87
C PRO A 137 14.70 -14.19 -6.94
N ASP A 138 14.91 -12.94 -7.37
CA ASP A 138 14.28 -11.81 -6.68
C ASP A 138 12.75 -11.81 -6.88
N GLU A 139 12.01 -11.37 -5.87
CA GLU A 139 10.54 -11.32 -5.90
C GLU A 139 10.02 -10.43 -7.05
N LEU A 140 10.67 -9.29 -7.29
CA LEU A 140 10.26 -8.35 -8.35
C LEU A 140 10.53 -8.94 -9.73
N GLU A 141 11.66 -9.62 -9.93
CA GLU A 141 11.99 -10.29 -11.19
C GLU A 141 10.93 -11.34 -11.57
N LEU A 142 10.56 -12.19 -10.61
CA LEU A 142 9.52 -13.19 -10.82
C LEU A 142 8.15 -12.55 -11.07
N ALA A 143 7.83 -11.47 -10.35
CA ALA A 143 6.59 -10.74 -10.54
C ALA A 143 6.51 -10.12 -11.94
N VAL A 144 7.60 -9.53 -12.44
CA VAL A 144 7.69 -8.99 -13.81
C VAL A 144 7.54 -10.10 -14.85
N GLU A 145 8.18 -11.25 -14.65
CA GLU A 145 8.01 -12.43 -15.52
C GLU A 145 6.53 -12.85 -15.60
N ALA A 146 5.86 -12.95 -14.46
CA ALA A 146 4.45 -13.32 -14.37
C ALA A 146 3.55 -12.27 -15.05
N CYS A 147 3.77 -10.99 -14.80
CA CYS A 147 3.02 -9.90 -15.41
C CYS A 147 3.16 -9.91 -16.94
N ARG A 148 4.37 -10.14 -17.47
CA ARG A 148 4.60 -10.28 -18.92
C ARG A 148 3.77 -11.41 -19.53
N LEU A 149 3.68 -12.56 -18.86
CA LEU A 149 2.84 -13.66 -19.34
C LEU A 149 1.35 -13.29 -19.28
N LEU A 150 0.91 -12.62 -18.21
CA LEU A 150 -0.49 -12.16 -18.09
C LEU A 150 -0.85 -11.14 -19.19
N ASP A 151 0.07 -10.24 -19.54
CA ASP A 151 -0.13 -9.28 -20.63
C ASP A 151 -0.24 -9.99 -21.98
N ARG A 152 0.66 -10.95 -22.26
CA ARG A 152 0.58 -11.79 -23.48
C ARG A 152 -0.72 -12.58 -23.55
N GLU A 153 -1.24 -13.06 -22.42
CA GLU A 153 -2.52 -13.78 -22.38
C GLU A 153 -3.67 -12.88 -22.84
N LEU A 154 -3.69 -11.63 -22.36
CA LEU A 154 -4.69 -10.64 -22.76
C LEU A 154 -4.58 -10.28 -24.24
N GLU A 155 -3.36 -10.16 -24.77
CA GLU A 155 -3.11 -9.92 -26.19
C GLU A 155 -3.59 -11.09 -27.06
N LEU A 156 -3.25 -12.32 -26.71
CA LEU A 156 -3.67 -13.51 -27.44
C LEU A 156 -5.18 -13.78 -27.34
N ALA A 157 -5.83 -13.33 -26.27
CA ALA A 157 -7.28 -13.36 -26.16
C ALA A 157 -7.96 -12.41 -27.16
N ARG A 158 -7.30 -11.32 -27.56
CA ARG A 158 -7.83 -10.32 -28.52
C ARG A 158 -7.59 -10.68 -30.00
N GLY A 159 -6.68 -11.61 -30.31
CA GLY A 159 -6.40 -11.96 -31.70
C GLY A 159 -5.35 -13.04 -31.95
N GLY A 160 -4.94 -13.79 -30.92
CA GLY A 160 -3.91 -14.82 -31.04
C GLY A 160 -4.38 -16.11 -31.72
N THR A 161 -3.42 -16.87 -32.26
CA THR A 161 -3.67 -18.19 -32.84
C THR A 161 -3.69 -19.30 -31.77
N ASP A 162 -4.31 -20.44 -32.07
CA ASP A 162 -4.39 -21.56 -31.13
C ASP A 162 -3.02 -22.14 -30.73
N PRO A 163 -2.02 -22.28 -31.64
CA PRO A 163 -0.67 -22.70 -31.25
C PRO A 163 0.01 -21.75 -30.26
N GLU A 164 -0.16 -20.43 -30.43
CA GLU A 164 0.41 -19.44 -29.51
C GLU A 164 -0.24 -19.52 -28.12
N ARG A 165 -1.57 -19.71 -28.08
CA ARG A 165 -2.31 -19.90 -26.82
C ARG A 165 -1.86 -21.17 -26.11
N ALA A 166 -1.64 -22.27 -26.85
CA ALA A 166 -1.16 -23.53 -26.29
C ALA A 166 0.25 -23.40 -25.71
N LEU A 167 1.15 -22.69 -26.41
CA LEU A 167 2.50 -22.41 -25.92
C LEU A 167 2.45 -21.58 -24.62
N LEU A 168 1.68 -20.48 -24.61
CA LEU A 168 1.53 -19.64 -23.44
C LEU A 168 0.90 -20.40 -22.26
N ALA A 169 -0.08 -21.27 -22.51
CA ALA A 169 -0.66 -22.11 -21.47
C ALA A 169 0.40 -23.02 -20.81
N GLY A 170 1.32 -23.57 -21.60
CA GLY A 170 2.47 -24.32 -21.10
C GLY A 170 3.43 -23.47 -20.26
N GLU A 171 3.78 -22.26 -20.72
CA GLU A 171 4.62 -21.32 -19.96
C GLU A 171 3.96 -20.93 -18.62
N MET A 172 2.66 -20.62 -18.65
CA MET A 172 1.86 -20.30 -17.47
C MET A 172 1.84 -21.45 -16.46
N GLU A 173 1.66 -22.67 -16.92
CA GLU A 173 1.60 -23.85 -16.06
C GLU A 173 2.97 -24.16 -15.42
N ALA A 174 4.04 -24.04 -16.20
CA ALA A 174 5.40 -24.14 -15.67
C ALA A 174 5.67 -23.08 -14.59
N LEU A 175 5.24 -21.84 -14.81
CA LEU A 175 5.37 -20.77 -13.83
C LEU A 175 4.55 -21.04 -12.57
N LYS A 176 3.30 -21.52 -12.69
CA LYS A 176 2.46 -21.87 -11.52
C LYS A 176 3.16 -22.90 -10.62
N LEU A 177 3.67 -23.97 -11.22
CA LEU A 177 4.38 -25.03 -10.48
C LEU A 177 5.65 -24.51 -9.80
N ARG A 178 6.40 -23.63 -10.48
CA ARG A 178 7.60 -22.97 -9.91
C ARG A 178 7.24 -22.06 -8.74
N VAL A 179 6.20 -21.22 -8.89
CA VAL A 179 5.74 -20.32 -7.81
C VAL A 179 5.24 -21.13 -6.61
N ALA A 180 4.49 -22.21 -6.83
CA ALA A 180 4.01 -23.08 -5.76
C ALA A 180 5.17 -23.67 -4.93
N ALA A 181 6.26 -24.06 -5.59
CA ALA A 181 7.45 -24.55 -4.91
C ALA A 181 8.21 -23.43 -4.15
N LEU A 182 8.30 -22.23 -4.73
CA LEU A 182 8.90 -21.07 -4.06
C LEU A 182 8.13 -20.66 -2.81
N MET A 183 6.80 -20.85 -2.76
CA MET A 183 6.02 -20.58 -1.55
C MET A 183 6.43 -21.43 -0.35
N ASP A 184 6.97 -22.62 -0.58
CA ASP A 184 7.44 -23.54 0.46
C ASP A 184 8.95 -23.42 0.70
N HIS A 185 9.64 -22.56 -0.06
CA HIS A 185 11.07 -22.35 0.04
C HIS A 185 11.42 -21.35 1.16
N PRO A 186 12.30 -21.70 2.12
CA PRO A 186 12.59 -20.86 3.29
C PRO A 186 13.05 -19.43 2.96
N ALA A 187 13.85 -19.26 1.91
CA ALA A 187 14.34 -17.95 1.49
C ALA A 187 13.25 -17.04 0.91
N CYS A 188 12.07 -17.57 0.58
CA CYS A 188 10.93 -16.82 0.06
C CYS A 188 9.83 -16.55 1.10
N HIS A 189 9.97 -17.03 2.35
CA HIS A 189 9.00 -16.76 3.43
C HIS A 189 8.81 -15.25 3.71
N GLY A 190 9.80 -14.43 3.34
CA GLY A 190 9.74 -12.97 3.45
C GLY A 190 8.88 -12.27 2.40
N TRP A 191 8.48 -12.96 1.33
CA TRP A 191 7.82 -12.33 0.18
C TRP A 191 6.40 -11.87 0.50
N VAL A 192 6.11 -10.62 0.16
CA VAL A 192 4.78 -10.03 0.41
C VAL A 192 3.73 -10.61 -0.52
N SER A 193 4.13 -11.09 -1.69
CA SER A 193 3.28 -11.76 -2.68
C SER A 193 2.71 -13.10 -2.18
N PHE A 194 3.29 -13.70 -1.14
CA PHE A 194 2.82 -14.94 -0.54
C PHE A 194 2.06 -14.73 0.78
N ARG A 195 2.06 -13.51 1.32
CA ARG A 195 1.35 -13.16 2.56
C ARG A 195 -0.08 -12.76 2.27
N PHE A 196 -1.04 -13.52 2.80
CA PHE A 196 -2.46 -13.22 2.69
C PHE A 196 -3.10 -13.09 4.06
N PRO A 197 -4.14 -12.24 4.21
CA PRO A 197 -4.91 -12.13 5.44
C PRO A 197 -5.43 -13.50 5.87
N ARG A 198 -5.31 -13.78 7.16
CA ARG A 198 -5.91 -14.96 7.79
C ARG A 198 -7.26 -14.58 8.39
N PRO A 199 -8.18 -15.54 8.57
CA PRO A 199 -9.39 -15.31 9.37
C PRO A 199 -9.02 -14.68 10.72
N LEU A 200 -9.71 -13.59 11.07
CA LEU A 200 -9.51 -12.87 12.32
C LEU A 200 -10.49 -13.39 13.36
N ASP A 201 -9.99 -13.79 14.53
CA ASP A 201 -10.80 -14.07 15.71
C ASP A 201 -10.78 -12.84 16.64
N PRO A 202 -11.88 -12.08 16.73
CA PRO A 202 -11.93 -10.85 17.54
C PRO A 202 -11.78 -11.13 19.04
N TYR A 203 -11.96 -12.37 19.49
CA TYR A 203 -11.77 -12.77 20.89
C TYR A 203 -10.34 -13.25 21.19
N ARG A 204 -9.49 -13.37 20.15
CA ARG A 204 -8.10 -13.86 20.28
C ARG A 204 -7.12 -13.00 19.48
N LEU A 205 -7.24 -11.68 19.61
CA LEU A 205 -6.38 -10.70 18.92
C LEU A 205 -4.95 -10.67 19.44
N VAL A 206 -4.74 -11.04 20.70
CA VAL A 206 -3.43 -11.12 21.34
C VAL A 206 -3.25 -12.55 21.85
N GLU A 207 -2.14 -13.17 21.49
CA GLU A 207 -1.76 -14.44 22.06
C GLU A 207 -1.43 -14.26 23.54
N THR A 208 -2.12 -14.99 24.40
CA THR A 208 -1.90 -15.00 25.84
C THR A 208 -1.50 -16.39 26.31
N ALA A 209 -0.72 -16.43 27.39
CA ALA A 209 -0.34 -17.61 28.14
C ALA A 209 -0.75 -17.43 29.60
N HIS A 210 -1.19 -18.51 30.22
CA HIS A 210 -1.51 -18.61 31.64
C HIS A 210 -0.45 -19.51 32.30
N PRO A 211 0.62 -18.94 32.86
CA PRO A 211 1.77 -19.73 33.32
C PRO A 211 1.49 -20.45 34.63
N ASP A 212 0.54 -19.95 35.42
CA ASP A 212 0.24 -20.44 36.77
C ASP A 212 -1.21 -20.93 36.85
N PRO A 213 -1.46 -22.25 36.90
CA PRO A 213 -2.79 -22.81 37.07
C PRO A 213 -3.48 -22.41 38.39
N ALA A 214 -2.70 -22.05 39.43
CA ALA A 214 -3.24 -21.58 40.70
C ALA A 214 -3.67 -20.10 40.64
N LEU A 215 -3.23 -19.36 39.62
CA LEU A 215 -3.57 -17.96 39.38
C LEU A 215 -4.11 -17.75 37.95
N PRO A 216 -5.35 -18.16 37.64
CA PRO A 216 -5.91 -18.08 36.29
C PRO A 216 -5.91 -16.67 35.68
N GLU A 217 -5.98 -15.63 36.52
CA GLU A 217 -5.95 -14.22 36.11
C GLU A 217 -4.55 -13.75 35.67
N LEU A 218 -3.49 -14.53 35.94
CA LEU A 218 -2.14 -14.19 35.50
C LEU A 218 -2.02 -14.47 33.99
N LEU A 219 -1.89 -13.38 33.25
CA LEU A 219 -1.79 -13.37 31.79
C LEU A 219 -0.48 -12.70 31.36
N HIS A 220 0.26 -13.33 30.46
CA HIS A 220 1.34 -12.68 29.73
C HIS A 220 1.38 -13.16 28.27
N ALA A 221 2.13 -12.48 27.41
CA ALA A 221 2.41 -12.99 26.08
C ALA A 221 3.27 -14.26 26.17
N PRO A 222 3.22 -15.19 25.21
CA PRO A 222 4.14 -16.33 25.17
C PRO A 222 5.60 -15.91 25.31
N ASP A 223 6.44 -16.74 25.93
CA ASP A 223 7.84 -16.38 26.24
C ASP A 223 8.65 -15.97 25.00
N GLY A 224 8.37 -16.56 23.84
CA GLY A 224 9.00 -16.20 22.56
C GLY A 224 8.69 -14.77 22.08
N HIS A 225 7.65 -14.13 22.63
CA HIS A 225 7.29 -12.74 22.33
C HIS A 225 7.93 -11.75 23.31
N HIS A 226 8.53 -12.22 24.40
CA HIS A 226 9.15 -11.34 25.39
C HIS A 226 10.37 -10.68 24.78
N ARG A 227 10.42 -9.35 24.88
CA ARG A 227 11.58 -8.56 24.48
C ARG A 227 12.05 -7.81 25.69
N ARG A 228 13.32 -7.98 26.06
CA ARG A 228 13.92 -7.16 27.10
C ARG A 228 13.97 -5.71 26.59
N ARG A 229 13.21 -4.83 27.23
CA ARG A 229 13.24 -3.40 26.92
C ARG A 229 14.49 -2.80 27.55
N ASP A 230 15.37 -2.27 26.71
CA ASP A 230 16.50 -1.46 27.13
C ASP A 230 16.24 -0.01 26.72
N GLY A 231 16.22 0.91 27.70
CA GLY A 231 15.88 2.31 27.49
C GLY A 231 14.41 2.59 27.13
N PHE A 232 14.18 3.78 26.54
CA PHE A 232 12.85 4.29 26.20
C PHE A 232 12.59 4.49 24.71
N THR A 233 13.52 4.08 23.85
CA THR A 233 13.38 4.19 22.39
C THR A 233 12.35 3.21 21.86
N LEU A 234 11.80 3.51 20.68
CA LEU A 234 10.91 2.60 19.96
C LEU A 234 11.71 1.36 19.53
N THR A 235 11.27 0.18 19.97
CA THR A 235 11.90 -1.12 19.64
C THR A 235 11.23 -1.83 18.47
N ASP A 236 10.25 -1.18 17.84
CA ASP A 236 9.58 -1.70 16.66
C ASP A 236 10.45 -1.45 15.41
N PRO A 237 10.83 -2.50 14.66
CA PRO A 237 11.68 -2.35 13.48
C PRO A 237 11.00 -1.63 12.31
N ARG A 238 9.68 -1.41 12.40
CA ARG A 238 8.78 -0.92 11.36
C ARG A 238 8.77 -1.79 10.10
N MET A 239 7.69 -1.66 9.34
CA MET A 239 7.61 -2.25 8.01
C MET A 239 8.56 -1.55 7.05
N ARG A 240 9.19 -2.33 6.17
CA ARG A 240 9.90 -1.78 5.01
C ARG A 240 8.90 -1.26 3.98
N GLY A 241 9.35 -0.43 3.04
CA GLY A 241 8.49 0.15 2.00
C GLY A 241 7.62 -0.89 1.26
N ARG A 242 8.19 -2.04 0.89
CA ARG A 242 7.44 -3.15 0.25
C ARG A 242 6.32 -3.72 1.12
N GLU A 243 6.55 -3.84 2.43
CA GLU A 243 5.55 -4.34 3.38
C GLU A 243 4.43 -3.31 3.59
N VAL A 244 4.78 -2.03 3.74
CA VAL A 244 3.80 -0.93 3.78
C VAL A 244 2.92 -0.93 2.54
N LEU A 245 3.54 -1.08 1.35
CA LEU A 245 2.79 -1.14 0.10
C LEU A 245 1.90 -2.39 0.01
N SER A 246 2.29 -3.52 0.60
CA SER A 246 1.43 -4.71 0.67
C SER A 246 0.17 -4.44 1.49
N GLU A 247 0.28 -3.72 2.60
CA GLU A 247 -0.88 -3.33 3.41
C GLU A 247 -1.74 -2.28 2.67
N ALA A 248 -1.12 -1.34 1.96
CA ALA A 248 -1.86 -0.39 1.12
C ALA A 248 -2.65 -1.10 0.00
N HIS A 249 -2.03 -2.07 -0.68
CA HIS A 249 -2.67 -2.86 -1.74
C HIS A 249 -3.69 -3.88 -1.22
N TYR A 250 -3.74 -4.12 0.10
CA TYR A 250 -4.81 -4.91 0.71
C TYR A 250 -6.14 -4.13 0.78
N CYS A 251 -6.10 -2.79 0.71
CA CYS A 251 -7.29 -1.96 0.69
C CYS A 251 -8.26 -2.41 -0.44
N VAL A 252 -9.50 -2.72 -0.06
CA VAL A 252 -10.54 -3.18 -0.99
C VAL A 252 -11.36 -2.04 -1.61
N ILE A 253 -10.96 -0.77 -1.35
CA ILE A 253 -11.58 0.45 -1.91
C ILE A 253 -13.11 0.41 -1.71
N CYS A 254 -13.54 0.18 -0.47
CA CYS A 254 -14.94 -0.08 -0.13
C CYS A 254 -15.86 1.14 -0.20
N HIS A 255 -15.30 2.35 -0.26
CA HIS A 255 -16.07 3.60 -0.30
C HIS A 255 -16.89 3.78 -1.59
N GLU A 256 -16.45 3.18 -2.71
CA GLU A 256 -17.20 3.17 -3.98
C GLU A 256 -18.56 2.44 -3.88
N ARG A 257 -18.73 1.62 -2.83
CA ARG A 257 -19.94 0.81 -2.58
C ARG A 257 -20.68 1.24 -1.31
N ASP A 258 -20.38 2.44 -0.79
CA ASP A 258 -20.89 3.00 0.47
C ASP A 258 -20.60 2.14 1.73
N LYS A 259 -19.62 1.22 1.64
CA LYS A 259 -19.29 0.30 2.74
C LYS A 259 -18.22 0.82 3.70
N ASP A 260 -17.49 1.87 3.31
CA ASP A 260 -16.42 2.58 4.03
C ASP A 260 -16.08 2.07 5.43
N SER A 261 -15.54 0.85 5.49
CA SER A 261 -15.48 0.08 6.74
C SER A 261 -14.42 0.60 7.69
N CYS A 262 -13.44 1.34 7.16
CA CYS A 262 -12.41 1.99 7.95
C CYS A 262 -12.97 3.12 8.81
N SER A 263 -13.98 3.85 8.32
CA SER A 263 -14.59 4.97 9.06
C SER A 263 -15.84 4.55 9.84
N LYS A 264 -16.62 3.61 9.30
CA LYS A 264 -17.92 3.19 9.86
C LYS A 264 -17.83 1.94 10.74
N GLY A 265 -16.72 1.19 10.68
CA GLY A 265 -16.64 -0.17 11.22
C GLY A 265 -17.14 -1.22 10.22
N ILE A 266 -16.85 -2.50 10.53
CA ILE A 266 -17.34 -3.68 9.80
C ILE A 266 -18.64 -4.18 10.45
#